data_AF-A0A661LVI5-F1
#
_entry.id   AF-A0A661LVI5-F1
#
_cell.length_a   1.000
_cell.length_b   1.000
_cell.length_c   1.000
_cell.angle_alpha   90.00
_cell.angle_beta   90.00
_cell.angle_gamma   90.00
#
_symmetry.space_group_name_H-M   'P 1'
#
loop_
_entity.id
_entity.type
_entity.pdbx_description
1 polymer ?
#
loop_
_entity_poly.entity_id
_entity_poly.type
_entity_poly.pdbx_seq_one_letter_code
_entity_poly.pdbx_strand_id
1 'polypeptide(L)'
;MDDNLDNETKDLEEQIADNMRYNLEDENIPRRRAFLDFKSQRKILILGGVGIFLLIVLIAIFSRGGDKLSKKDLTSFKVRLDLLEKRLTRFEGVELRVASLEKKEKKLEQSVAEVGRSKILLAQRYNKLIQRLDRLQKGTTLAPAKTKGSIATQRKPPPLRKKRYHEVRSGETLYRIAQKYRISVDELCRLNNITKNQVIQPGQKLLIAPESN
;
A
#
# COMPACT_ATOMS: atom_id res chain seq x y z
N MET A 1 16.99 7.29 -45.17
CA MET A 1 17.43 6.56 -43.95
C MET A 1 16.31 6.70 -42.92
N ASP A 2 15.09 6.28 -43.28
CA ASP A 2 13.88 6.54 -42.47
C ASP A 2 13.14 5.26 -42.05
N ASP A 3 13.54 4.09 -42.57
CA ASP A 3 12.82 2.81 -42.34
C ASP A 3 13.17 2.12 -41.00
N ASN A 4 14.06 2.70 -40.18
CA ASN A 4 14.55 2.06 -38.94
C ASN A 4 13.72 2.39 -37.69
N LEU A 5 13.01 3.54 -37.68
CA LEU A 5 12.22 3.97 -36.51
C LEU A 5 10.90 3.18 -36.37
N ASP A 6 10.34 2.73 -37.50
CA ASP A 6 9.09 1.98 -37.55
C ASP A 6 9.26 0.51 -37.13
N ASN A 7 10.47 -0.05 -37.24
CA ASN A 7 10.78 -1.39 -36.73
C ASN A 7 11.06 -1.37 -35.22
N GLU A 8 11.77 -0.35 -34.73
CA GLU A 8 12.06 -0.22 -33.29
C GLU A 8 10.77 0.02 -32.48
N THR A 9 9.82 0.78 -33.04
CA THR A 9 8.53 1.02 -32.40
C THR A 9 7.63 -0.21 -32.39
N LYS A 10 7.65 -1.04 -33.45
CA LYS A 10 6.93 -2.32 -33.49
C LYS A 10 7.51 -3.33 -32.51
N ASP A 11 8.83 -3.44 -32.41
CA ASP A 11 9.49 -4.33 -31.45
C ASP A 11 9.18 -3.92 -30.00
N LEU A 12 9.12 -2.61 -29.73
CA LEU A 12 8.73 -2.10 -28.41
C LEU A 12 7.25 -2.34 -28.11
N GLU A 13 6.36 -2.17 -29.09
CA GLU A 13 4.93 -2.49 -28.92
C GLU A 13 4.69 -3.98 -28.68
N GLU A 14 5.44 -4.87 -29.36
CA GLU A 14 5.37 -6.32 -29.18
C GLU A 14 5.91 -6.74 -27.81
N GLN A 15 7.04 -6.17 -27.36
CA GLN A 15 7.59 -6.43 -26.02
C GLN A 15 6.68 -5.92 -24.89
N ILE A 16 5.99 -4.79 -25.09
CA ILE A 16 5.02 -4.27 -24.14
C ILE A 16 3.75 -5.13 -24.13
N ALA A 17 3.30 -5.60 -25.29
CA ALA A 17 2.15 -6.48 -25.41
C ALA A 17 2.40 -7.83 -24.75
N ASP A 18 3.60 -8.42 -24.92
CA ASP A 18 3.98 -9.67 -24.27
C ASP A 18 4.10 -9.51 -22.75
N ASN A 19 4.79 -8.47 -22.26
CA ASN A 19 4.88 -8.20 -20.82
C ASN A 19 3.52 -7.92 -20.16
N MET A 20 2.56 -7.39 -20.91
CA MET A 20 1.19 -7.19 -20.44
C MET A 20 0.36 -8.48 -20.50
N ARG A 21 0.58 -9.34 -21.50
CA ARG A 21 -0.13 -10.61 -21.67
C ARG A 21 0.20 -11.61 -20.57
N TYR A 22 1.44 -11.62 -20.09
CA TYR A 22 1.84 -12.44 -18.93
C TYR A 22 1.18 -12.05 -17.59
N ASN A 23 0.50 -10.91 -17.49
CA ASN A 23 -0.12 -10.43 -16.26
C ASN A 23 -1.65 -10.47 -16.25
N LEU A 24 -2.29 -10.95 -17.32
CA LEU A 24 -3.75 -10.99 -17.46
C LEU A 24 -4.34 -12.41 -17.41
N GLU A 25 -3.51 -13.46 -17.37
CA GLU A 25 -3.97 -14.86 -17.41
C GLU A 25 -3.89 -15.62 -16.06
N ASP A 26 -3.57 -14.97 -14.94
CA ASP A 26 -3.57 -15.63 -13.62
C ASP A 26 -4.47 -14.94 -12.58
N GLU A 27 -5.69 -14.57 -12.99
CA GLU A 27 -6.76 -14.20 -12.06
C GLU A 27 -7.67 -15.39 -11.69
N ASN A 28 -7.11 -16.61 -11.62
CA ASN A 28 -7.75 -17.73 -10.95
C ASN A 28 -6.92 -18.18 -9.74
N ILE A 29 -6.63 -17.22 -8.85
CA ILE A 29 -6.22 -17.56 -7.50
C ILE A 29 -7.42 -18.26 -6.86
N PRO A 30 -7.35 -19.57 -6.53
CA PRO A 30 -8.43 -20.23 -5.84
C PRO A 30 -8.65 -19.46 -4.54
N ARG A 31 -9.84 -18.88 -4.38
CA ARG A 31 -10.29 -18.32 -3.11
C ARG A 31 -10.09 -19.42 -2.07
N ARG A 32 -9.04 -19.32 -1.27
CA ARG A 32 -8.81 -20.17 -0.10
C ARG A 32 -9.89 -19.85 0.93
N ARG A 33 -11.12 -20.29 0.66
CA ARG A 33 -12.12 -20.59 1.66
C ARG A 33 -11.60 -21.81 2.42
N ALA A 34 -10.97 -21.55 3.56
CA ALA A 34 -10.97 -22.38 4.78
C ALA A 34 -9.80 -21.97 5.68
N PHE A 35 -9.80 -20.73 6.18
CA PHE A 35 -8.92 -20.37 7.30
C PHE A 35 -9.68 -19.73 8.47
N LEU A 36 -11.02 -19.80 8.44
CA LEU A 36 -11.89 -19.22 9.45
C LEU A 36 -12.57 -20.28 10.34
N ASP A 37 -11.85 -21.34 10.71
CA ASP A 37 -12.26 -22.15 11.87
C ASP A 37 -11.14 -22.36 12.89
N PHE A 38 -10.03 -21.62 12.79
CA PHE A 38 -8.89 -21.81 13.70
C PHE A 38 -9.10 -21.13 15.08
N LYS A 39 -10.09 -20.24 15.24
CA LYS A 39 -10.32 -19.53 16.51
C LYS A 39 -11.10 -20.36 17.52
N SER A 40 -12.06 -21.18 17.07
CA SER A 40 -12.85 -22.07 17.92
C SER A 40 -12.12 -23.40 18.22
N GLN A 41 -11.47 -23.96 17.20
CA GLN A 41 -10.67 -25.19 17.31
C GLN A 41 -9.50 -25.06 18.30
N ARG A 42 -8.88 -23.88 18.42
CA ARG A 42 -7.77 -23.64 19.37
C ARG A 42 -8.20 -23.69 20.84
N LYS A 43 -9.41 -23.20 21.16
CA LYS A 43 -9.96 -23.31 22.52
C LYS A 43 -10.30 -24.77 22.85
N ILE A 44 -10.88 -25.49 21.89
CA ILE A 44 -11.18 -26.93 22.02
C ILE A 44 -9.89 -27.75 22.18
N LEU A 45 -8.81 -27.41 21.49
CA LEU A 45 -7.53 -28.13 21.57
C LEU A 45 -6.83 -27.93 22.92
N ILE A 46 -6.84 -26.72 23.49
CA ILE A 46 -6.26 -26.45 24.82
C ILE A 46 -7.12 -27.08 25.92
N LEU A 47 -8.46 -26.94 25.84
CA LEU A 47 -9.39 -27.55 26.79
C LEU A 47 -9.34 -29.09 26.71
N GLY A 48 -9.17 -29.63 25.50
CA GLY A 48 -8.94 -31.05 25.24
C GLY A 48 -7.61 -31.54 25.82
N GLY A 49 -6.53 -30.79 25.65
CA GLY A 49 -5.22 -31.14 26.20
C GLY A 49 -5.19 -31.18 27.74
N VAL A 50 -5.80 -30.18 28.39
CA VAL A 50 -5.92 -30.15 29.86
C VAL A 50 -6.87 -31.25 30.36
N GLY A 51 -7.98 -31.48 29.65
CA GLY A 51 -8.93 -32.55 29.96
C GLY A 51 -8.34 -33.95 29.82
N ILE A 52 -7.57 -34.20 28.75
CA ILE A 52 -6.84 -35.47 28.53
C ILE A 52 -5.77 -35.66 29.60
N PHE A 53 -5.03 -34.61 29.98
CA PHE A 53 -4.04 -34.70 31.05
C PHE A 53 -4.70 -35.02 32.41
N LEU A 54 -5.81 -34.35 32.75
CA LEU A 54 -6.60 -34.66 33.95
C LEU A 54 -7.15 -36.08 33.92
N LEU A 55 -7.65 -36.54 32.77
CA LEU A 55 -8.14 -37.91 32.58
C LEU A 55 -7.02 -38.93 32.78
N ILE A 56 -5.83 -38.71 32.21
CA ILE A 56 -4.66 -39.58 32.38
C ILE A 56 -4.23 -39.62 33.84
N VAL A 57 -4.22 -38.49 34.54
CA VAL A 57 -3.91 -38.43 35.98
C VAL A 57 -4.96 -39.19 36.80
N LEU A 58 -6.24 -39.04 36.46
CA LEU A 58 -7.35 -39.71 37.14
C LEU A 58 -7.33 -41.23 36.91
N ILE A 59 -7.06 -41.67 35.68
CA ILE A 59 -6.85 -43.07 35.33
C ILE A 59 -5.62 -43.61 36.06
N ALA A 60 -4.50 -42.88 36.10
CA ALA A 60 -3.29 -43.32 36.79
C ALA A 60 -3.51 -43.47 38.31
N ILE A 61 -4.35 -42.64 38.92
CA ILE A 61 -4.74 -42.78 40.34
C ILE A 61 -5.62 -44.02 40.54
N PHE A 62 -6.58 -44.26 39.64
CA PHE A 62 -7.52 -45.38 39.76
C PHE A 62 -6.87 -46.74 39.43
N SER A 63 -6.00 -46.80 38.42
CA SER A 63 -5.26 -48.01 38.02
C SER A 63 -4.21 -48.44 39.04
N ARG A 64 -3.76 -47.54 39.92
CA ARG A 64 -2.72 -47.82 40.91
C ARG A 64 -3.26 -48.25 42.29
N GLY A 65 -4.58 -48.40 42.41
CA GLY A 65 -5.22 -48.95 43.60
C GLY A 65 -5.02 -48.09 44.84
N GLY A 66 -5.74 -46.96 44.92
CA GLY A 66 -6.18 -46.27 46.14
C GLY A 66 -5.15 -45.70 47.13
N ASP A 67 -3.97 -46.28 47.26
CA ASP A 67 -3.22 -46.18 48.49
C ASP A 67 -1.87 -45.48 48.28
N LYS A 68 -1.84 -44.26 48.81
CA LYS A 68 -0.68 -43.41 49.11
C LYS A 68 -0.15 -42.57 47.95
N LEU A 69 -0.88 -41.49 47.66
CA LEU A 69 -0.28 -40.24 47.16
C LEU A 69 0.84 -39.83 48.14
N SER A 70 2.11 -40.02 47.75
CA SER A 70 3.23 -39.69 48.61
C SER A 70 3.38 -38.17 48.71
N LYS A 71 3.80 -37.64 49.87
CA LYS A 71 4.07 -36.20 50.03
C LYS A 71 5.06 -35.67 48.97
N LYS A 72 5.96 -36.54 48.49
CA LYS A 72 6.89 -36.27 47.39
C LYS A 72 6.19 -36.06 46.05
N ASP A 73 5.14 -36.83 45.76
CA ASP A 73 4.33 -36.70 44.55
C ASP A 73 3.58 -35.36 44.56
N LEU A 74 3.03 -34.96 45.72
CA LEU A 74 2.38 -33.65 45.89
C LEU A 74 3.33 -32.49 45.62
N THR A 75 4.56 -32.54 46.12
CA THR A 75 5.56 -31.49 45.85
C THR A 75 5.94 -31.43 44.37
N SER A 76 6.08 -32.59 43.71
CA SER A 76 6.39 -32.63 42.28
C SER A 76 5.24 -32.08 41.44
N PHE A 77 3.99 -32.32 41.86
CA PHE A 77 2.80 -31.74 41.25
C PHE A 77 2.72 -30.24 41.43
N LYS A 78 3.04 -29.72 42.62
CA LYS A 78 3.03 -28.28 42.88
C LYS A 78 4.05 -27.53 42.02
N VAL A 79 5.24 -28.10 41.83
CA VAL A 79 6.27 -27.55 40.92
C VAL A 79 5.82 -27.60 39.47
N ARG A 80 5.19 -28.71 39.04
CA ARG A 80 4.63 -28.84 37.68
C ARG A 80 3.47 -27.86 37.45
N LEU A 81 2.65 -27.59 38.46
CA LEU A 81 1.57 -26.60 38.40
C LEU A 81 2.11 -25.17 38.27
N ASP A 82 3.12 -24.80 39.05
CA ASP A 82 3.79 -23.49 38.94
C ASP A 82 4.42 -23.30 37.54
N LEU A 83 5.02 -24.36 37.00
CA LEU A 83 5.56 -24.34 35.64
C LEU A 83 4.45 -24.23 34.59
N LEU A 84 3.30 -24.89 34.82
CA LEU A 84 2.13 -24.76 33.96
C LEU A 84 1.61 -23.33 33.97
N GLU A 85 1.46 -22.73 35.16
CA GLU A 85 1.01 -21.35 35.35
C GLU A 85 1.93 -20.36 34.60
N LYS A 86 3.25 -20.52 34.73
CA LYS A 86 4.24 -19.76 33.94
C LYS A 86 4.14 -20.00 32.44
N ARG A 87 3.72 -21.18 31.98
CA ARG A 87 3.47 -21.45 30.56
C ARG A 87 2.15 -20.83 30.09
N LEU A 88 1.10 -20.84 30.91
CA LEU A 88 -0.19 -20.22 30.60
C LEU A 88 -0.05 -18.68 30.45
N THR A 89 0.71 -18.01 31.30
CA THR A 89 0.96 -16.56 31.17
C THR A 89 1.70 -16.20 29.88
N ARG A 90 2.63 -17.04 29.41
CA ARG A 90 3.24 -16.86 28.08
C ARG A 90 2.23 -17.03 26.95
N PHE A 91 1.26 -17.93 27.09
CA PHE A 91 0.20 -18.12 26.10
C PHE A 91 -0.76 -16.93 26.03
N GLU A 92 -1.08 -16.31 27.16
CA GLU A 92 -1.87 -15.07 27.20
C GLU A 92 -1.17 -13.93 26.43
N GLY A 93 0.16 -13.84 26.54
CA GLY A 93 0.98 -12.94 25.72
C GLY A 93 0.98 -13.25 24.21
N VAL A 94 0.77 -14.52 23.83
CA VAL A 94 0.61 -14.92 22.43
C VAL A 94 -0.73 -14.44 21.88
N GLU A 95 -1.81 -14.47 22.66
CA GLU A 95 -3.12 -13.95 22.22
C GLU A 95 -3.05 -12.46 21.87
N LEU A 96 -2.34 -11.65 22.68
CA LEU A 96 -2.11 -10.23 22.39
C LEU A 96 -1.32 -10.01 21.09
N ARG A 97 -0.29 -10.84 20.85
CA ARG A 97 0.48 -10.79 19.59
C ARG A 97 -0.39 -11.16 18.39
N VAL A 98 -1.26 -12.16 18.53
CA VAL A 98 -2.23 -12.55 17.49
C VAL A 98 -3.23 -11.43 17.22
N ALA A 99 -3.78 -10.79 18.24
CA ALA A 99 -4.67 -9.63 18.07
C ALA A 99 -3.96 -8.46 17.35
N SER A 100 -2.68 -8.24 17.65
CA SER A 100 -1.86 -7.26 16.93
C SER A 100 -1.63 -7.66 15.46
N LEU A 101 -1.43 -8.95 15.17
CA LEU A 101 -1.29 -9.47 13.82
C LEU A 101 -2.60 -9.34 13.01
N GLU A 102 -3.75 -9.66 13.59
CA GLU A 102 -5.07 -9.45 12.95
C GLU A 102 -5.27 -7.97 12.58
N LYS A 103 -4.85 -7.05 13.46
CA LYS A 103 -4.92 -5.60 13.17
C LYS A 103 -3.98 -5.19 12.04
N LYS A 104 -2.77 -5.77 11.97
CA LYS A 104 -1.82 -5.53 10.87
C LYS A 104 -2.33 -6.09 9.55
N GLU A 105 -2.93 -7.28 9.56
CA GLU A 105 -3.56 -7.91 8.39
C GLU A 105 -4.68 -7.02 7.85
N LYS A 106 -5.59 -6.55 8.70
CA LYS A 106 -6.67 -5.64 8.29
C LYS A 106 -6.16 -4.33 7.69
N LYS A 107 -5.05 -3.78 8.21
CA LYS A 107 -4.40 -2.58 7.65
C LYS A 107 -3.78 -2.88 6.29
N LEU A 108 -3.18 -4.05 6.13
CA LEU A 108 -2.61 -4.49 4.86
C LEU A 108 -3.71 -4.67 3.81
N GLU A 109 -4.83 -5.28 4.16
CA GLU A 109 -6.01 -5.40 3.29
C GLU A 109 -6.52 -4.03 2.83
N GLN A 110 -6.56 -3.04 3.73
CA GLN A 110 -6.93 -1.66 3.38
C GLN A 110 -5.97 -1.05 2.35
N SER A 111 -4.66 -1.21 2.55
CA SER A 111 -3.67 -0.71 1.59
C SER A 111 -3.79 -1.41 0.23
N VAL A 112 -4.05 -2.71 0.21
CA VAL A 112 -4.29 -3.46 -1.05
C VAL A 112 -5.55 -2.95 -1.75
N ALA A 113 -6.63 -2.69 -1.01
CA ALA A 113 -7.86 -2.13 -1.56
C ALA A 113 -7.65 -0.71 -2.13
N GLU A 114 -6.84 0.12 -1.48
CA GLU A 114 -6.47 1.45 -1.99
C GLU A 114 -5.66 1.38 -3.29
N VAL A 115 -4.73 0.44 -3.40
CA VAL A 115 -3.98 0.19 -4.64
C VAL A 115 -4.93 -0.28 -5.74
N GLY A 116 -5.88 -1.17 -5.45
CA GLY A 116 -6.92 -1.59 -6.39
C GLY A 116 -7.75 -0.42 -6.92
N ARG A 117 -8.22 0.46 -6.04
CA ARG A 117 -8.94 1.70 -6.43
C ARG A 117 -8.08 2.62 -7.30
N SER A 118 -6.79 2.74 -6.97
CA SER A 118 -5.83 3.55 -7.72
C SER A 118 -5.62 3.00 -9.13
N LYS A 119 -5.54 1.67 -9.31
CA LYS A 119 -5.43 1.01 -10.63
C LYS A 119 -6.64 1.32 -11.52
N ILE A 120 -7.86 1.19 -10.99
CA ILE A 120 -9.11 1.47 -11.73
C ILE A 120 -9.13 2.94 -12.20
N LEU A 121 -8.77 3.88 -11.31
CA LEU A 121 -8.71 5.29 -11.65
C LEU A 121 -7.67 5.59 -12.74
N LEU A 122 -6.53 4.91 -12.70
CA LEU A 122 -5.48 5.06 -13.70
C LEU A 122 -5.97 4.59 -15.08
N ALA A 123 -6.63 3.44 -15.14
CA ALA A 123 -7.26 2.92 -16.36
C ALA A 123 -8.31 3.89 -16.93
N GLN A 124 -9.12 4.51 -16.06
CA GLN A 124 -10.09 5.54 -16.49
C GLN A 124 -9.41 6.78 -17.06
N ARG A 125 -8.31 7.25 -16.43
CA ARG A 125 -7.53 8.39 -16.93
C ARG A 125 -6.89 8.09 -18.28
N TYR A 126 -6.38 6.87 -18.45
CA TYR A 126 -5.79 6.39 -19.69
C TYR A 126 -6.81 6.43 -20.84
N ASN A 127 -8.00 5.86 -20.64
CA ASN A 127 -9.06 5.87 -21.66
C ASN A 127 -9.48 7.31 -22.05
N LYS A 128 -9.52 8.23 -21.09
CA LYS A 128 -9.80 9.66 -21.34
C LYS A 128 -8.71 10.33 -22.15
N LEU A 129 -7.45 9.90 -22.01
CA LEU A 129 -6.34 10.40 -22.80
C LEU A 129 -6.46 9.94 -24.25
N ILE A 130 -6.78 8.67 -24.49
CA ILE A 130 -7.02 8.13 -25.83
C ILE A 130 -8.13 8.92 -26.54
N GLN A 131 -9.25 9.20 -25.85
CA GLN A 131 -10.33 10.02 -26.43
C GLN A 131 -9.89 11.44 -26.79
N ARG A 132 -8.94 12.04 -26.04
CA ARG A 132 -8.41 13.36 -26.37
C ARG A 132 -7.52 13.31 -27.61
N LEU A 133 -6.68 12.28 -27.72
CA LEU A 133 -5.81 12.10 -28.88
C LEU A 133 -6.63 11.87 -30.16
N ASP A 134 -7.68 11.05 -30.10
CA ASP A 134 -8.59 10.81 -31.22
C ASP A 134 -9.28 12.10 -31.71
N ARG A 135 -9.71 12.97 -30.77
CA ARG A 135 -10.29 14.28 -31.11
C ARG A 135 -9.30 15.24 -31.75
N LEU A 136 -8.03 15.19 -31.33
CA LEU A 136 -6.97 16.04 -31.88
C LEU A 136 -6.59 15.59 -33.30
N GLN A 137 -6.57 14.28 -33.56
CA GLN A 137 -6.36 13.76 -34.90
C GLN A 137 -7.55 14.06 -35.83
N LYS A 138 -8.80 13.95 -35.34
CA LYS A 138 -10.01 14.22 -36.13
C LYS A 138 -10.30 15.72 -36.36
N GLY A 139 -9.73 16.61 -35.56
CA GLY A 139 -10.01 18.05 -35.58
C GLY A 139 -9.19 18.90 -36.56
N THR A 140 -8.34 18.30 -37.41
CA THR A 140 -7.35 19.05 -38.21
C THR A 140 -7.75 19.26 -39.69
N THR A 141 -8.96 18.89 -40.12
CA THR A 141 -9.40 19.10 -41.52
C THR A 141 -10.59 20.04 -41.67
N LEU A 142 -10.28 21.20 -42.26
CA LEU A 142 -11.11 22.07 -43.14
C LEU A 142 -12.13 23.03 -42.51
N ALA A 143 -11.75 24.31 -42.40
CA ALA A 143 -12.60 25.47 -42.77
C ALA A 143 -11.73 26.73 -43.07
N PRO A 144 -12.11 27.57 -44.06
CA PRO A 144 -11.19 28.38 -44.85
C PRO A 144 -10.88 29.77 -44.28
N ALA A 145 -9.71 30.27 -44.66
CA ALA A 145 -9.23 31.62 -44.43
C ALA A 145 -10.14 32.68 -45.09
N LYS A 146 -10.73 33.56 -44.27
CA LYS A 146 -11.03 34.96 -44.58
C LYS A 146 -11.28 35.74 -43.29
N THR A 147 -10.30 36.51 -42.82
CA THR A 147 -10.49 37.93 -42.45
C THR A 147 -9.14 38.62 -42.34
N LYS A 148 -8.83 39.50 -43.30
CA LYS A 148 -7.89 40.60 -43.08
C LYS A 148 -8.62 41.63 -42.20
N GLY A 149 -7.98 42.07 -41.12
CA GLY A 149 -8.54 43.06 -40.21
C GLY A 149 -7.68 43.24 -38.97
N SER A 150 -6.56 43.93 -39.13
CA SER A 150 -5.72 44.43 -38.04
C SER A 150 -6.50 45.43 -37.19
N ILE A 151 -6.70 45.13 -35.91
CA ILE A 151 -6.73 46.17 -34.84
C ILE A 151 -5.88 45.65 -33.69
N ALA A 152 -4.73 46.31 -33.51
CA ALA A 152 -3.89 46.20 -32.35
C ALA A 152 -4.62 46.78 -31.13
N THR A 153 -4.81 45.97 -30.09
CA THR A 153 -5.17 46.44 -28.75
C THR A 153 -4.14 45.89 -27.74
N GLN A 154 -3.15 46.75 -27.48
CA GLN A 154 -2.40 46.90 -26.23
C GLN A 154 -1.94 45.60 -25.51
N ARG A 155 -0.73 45.13 -25.85
CA ARG A 155 0.07 44.32 -24.92
C ARG A 155 0.55 45.22 -23.78
N LYS A 156 -0.23 45.28 -22.70
CA LYS A 156 0.27 45.64 -21.37
C LYS A 156 1.46 44.71 -21.07
N PRO A 157 2.64 45.21 -20.69
CA PRO A 157 3.76 44.34 -20.34
C PRO A 157 3.28 43.34 -19.28
N PRO A 158 3.63 42.04 -19.39
CA PRO A 158 3.28 41.06 -18.38
C PRO A 158 3.69 41.61 -17.01
N PRO A 159 2.80 41.61 -16.00
CA PRO A 159 3.22 42.00 -14.66
C PRO A 159 4.32 41.02 -14.23
N LEU A 160 5.51 41.55 -13.92
CA LEU A 160 6.65 40.82 -13.41
C LEU A 160 6.17 39.96 -12.22
N ARG A 161 6.11 38.64 -12.43
CA ARG A 161 5.62 37.72 -11.41
C ARG A 161 6.75 37.49 -10.40
N LYS A 162 6.62 38.12 -9.23
CA LYS A 162 7.57 37.96 -8.11
C LYS A 162 7.74 36.48 -7.72
N LYS A 163 8.96 36.11 -7.31
CA LYS A 163 9.28 34.77 -6.78
C LYS A 163 8.31 34.40 -5.65
N ARG A 164 7.79 33.17 -5.69
CA ARG A 164 6.88 32.63 -4.66
C ARG A 164 7.59 31.55 -3.86
N TYR A 165 7.56 31.67 -2.53
CA TYR A 165 8.09 30.68 -1.60
C TYR A 165 6.99 30.03 -0.77
N HIS A 166 7.25 28.80 -0.34
CA HIS A 166 6.43 28.06 0.60
C HIS A 166 7.29 27.57 1.77
N GLU A 167 6.86 27.82 3.00
CA GLU A 167 7.50 27.29 4.20
C GLU A 167 6.87 25.96 4.57
N VAL A 168 7.70 24.91 4.62
CA VAL A 168 7.30 23.54 4.91
C VAL A 168 6.79 23.44 6.34
N ARG A 169 5.59 22.91 6.53
CA ARG A 169 5.01 22.63 7.85
C ARG A 169 5.27 21.18 8.27
N SER A 170 5.13 20.91 9.56
CA SER A 170 5.27 19.54 10.09
C SER A 170 4.31 18.58 9.40
N GLY A 171 4.85 17.48 8.87
CA GLY A 171 4.11 16.44 8.16
C GLY A 171 3.78 16.73 6.69
N GLU A 172 4.26 17.83 6.11
CA GLU A 172 4.16 18.06 4.66
C GLU A 172 5.21 17.24 3.89
N THR A 173 4.85 16.82 2.68
CA THR A 173 5.74 16.12 1.75
C THR A 173 5.86 16.89 0.44
N LEU A 174 6.94 16.68 -0.30
CA LEU A 174 7.15 17.29 -1.63
C LEU A 174 5.94 17.08 -2.56
N TYR A 175 5.34 15.89 -2.49
CA TYR A 175 4.14 15.56 -3.26
C TYR A 175 2.94 16.44 -2.89
N ARG A 176 2.64 16.61 -1.58
CA ARG A 176 1.51 17.43 -1.14
C ARG A 176 1.72 18.91 -1.46
N ILE A 177 2.96 19.39 -1.35
CA ILE A 177 3.32 20.77 -1.69
C ILE A 177 3.18 21.01 -3.21
N ALA A 178 3.73 20.11 -4.03
CA ALA A 178 3.60 20.18 -5.48
C ALA A 178 2.13 20.18 -5.94
N GLN A 179 1.31 19.29 -5.36
CA GLN A 179 -0.13 19.22 -5.64
C GLN A 179 -0.87 20.51 -5.24
N LYS A 180 -0.56 21.09 -4.08
CA LYS A 180 -1.16 22.34 -3.59
C LYS A 180 -0.93 23.51 -4.55
N TYR A 181 0.26 23.58 -5.12
CA TYR A 181 0.66 24.66 -6.05
C TYR A 181 0.49 24.30 -7.53
N ARG A 182 -0.03 23.10 -7.83
CA ARG A 182 -0.25 22.58 -9.19
C ARG A 182 1.01 22.58 -10.05
N ILE A 183 2.16 22.31 -9.43
CA ILE A 183 3.45 22.10 -10.11
C ILE A 183 3.80 20.61 -10.04
N SER A 184 4.68 20.14 -10.92
CA SER A 184 5.18 18.78 -10.82
C SER A 184 6.20 18.65 -9.69
N VAL A 185 6.34 17.45 -9.10
CA VAL A 185 7.38 17.19 -8.10
C VAL A 185 8.77 17.39 -8.72
N ASP A 186 8.96 16.98 -9.98
CA ASP A 186 10.18 17.20 -10.73
C ASP A 186 10.54 18.69 -10.86
N GLU A 187 9.57 19.52 -11.21
CA GLU A 187 9.75 20.97 -11.31
C GLU A 187 10.07 21.59 -9.94
N LEU A 188 9.35 21.21 -8.89
CA LEU A 188 9.64 21.65 -7.52
C LEU A 188 11.06 21.26 -7.10
N CYS A 189 11.49 20.04 -7.45
CA CYS A 189 12.84 19.55 -7.17
C CYS A 189 13.91 20.35 -7.91
N ARG A 190 13.69 20.61 -9.21
CA ARG A 190 14.59 21.42 -10.05
C ARG A 190 14.72 22.84 -9.53
N LEU A 191 13.62 23.47 -9.11
CA LEU A 191 13.63 24.84 -8.59
C LEU A 191 14.40 24.98 -7.27
N ASN A 192 14.51 23.91 -6.49
CA ASN A 192 15.13 23.92 -5.17
C ASN A 192 16.44 23.12 -5.10
N ASN A 193 16.92 22.59 -6.22
CA ASN A 193 18.10 21.71 -6.29
C ASN A 193 18.06 20.55 -5.28
N ILE A 194 16.88 19.93 -5.12
CA ILE A 194 16.68 18.79 -4.23
C ILE A 194 16.33 17.54 -5.02
N THR A 195 16.57 16.38 -4.42
CA THR A 195 16.17 15.09 -5.02
C THR A 195 14.79 14.65 -4.55
N LYS A 196 14.10 13.82 -5.35
CA LYS A 196 12.76 13.30 -5.01
C LYS A 196 12.71 12.52 -3.70
N ASN A 197 13.83 11.90 -3.33
CA ASN A 197 13.97 11.07 -2.14
C ASN A 197 14.48 11.87 -0.91
N GLN A 198 14.78 13.16 -1.09
CA GLN A 198 15.28 13.99 -0.01
C GLN A 198 14.16 14.32 0.98
N VAL A 199 14.44 14.09 2.26
CA VAL A 199 13.52 14.46 3.35
C VAL A 199 13.56 15.97 3.54
N ILE A 200 12.40 16.61 3.37
CA ILE A 200 12.22 18.04 3.68
C ILE A 200 11.93 18.23 5.17
N GLN A 201 12.49 19.29 5.76
CA GLN A 201 12.34 19.59 7.18
C GLN A 201 11.31 20.69 7.41
N PRO A 202 10.55 20.65 8.53
CA PRO A 202 9.70 21.77 8.92
C PRO A 202 10.50 23.07 9.05
N GLY A 203 9.95 24.19 8.56
CA GLY A 203 10.62 25.50 8.51
C GLY A 203 11.47 25.72 7.25
N GLN A 204 11.66 24.70 6.41
CA GLN A 204 12.38 24.84 5.15
C GLN A 204 11.60 25.70 4.14
N LYS A 205 12.25 26.67 3.50
CA LYS A 205 11.65 27.49 2.45
C LYS A 205 11.91 26.88 1.08
N LEU A 206 10.84 26.54 0.37
CA LEU A 206 10.88 26.01 -0.99
C LEU A 206 10.40 27.06 -2.00
N LEU A 207 11.17 27.30 -3.06
CA LEU A 207 10.80 28.08 -4.22
C LEU A 207 9.74 27.31 -5.04
N ILE A 208 8.57 27.92 -5.22
CA ILE A 208 7.42 27.33 -5.91
C ILE A 208 7.31 27.85 -7.34
N ALA A 209 7.65 29.12 -7.55
CA ALA A 209 7.60 29.74 -8.88
C ALA A 209 8.82 30.66 -9.04
N PRO A 210 9.66 30.45 -10.07
CA PRO A 210 10.71 31.37 -10.41
C PRO A 210 10.10 32.67 -10.95
N GLU A 211 10.89 33.74 -10.91
CA GLU A 211 10.54 34.99 -11.54
C GLU A 211 10.55 34.80 -13.06
N SER A 212 9.40 35.02 -13.70
CA SER A 212 9.30 35.00 -15.17
C SER A 212 9.55 36.42 -15.68
N ASN A 213 10.66 36.60 -16.39
CA ASN A 213 11.00 37.83 -17.12
C ASN A 213 10.32 37.84 -18.49
#